data_AF-A0A844H3C9-F1
#
_entry.id   AF-A0A844H3C9-F1
#
_cell.length_a   1.000
_cell.length_b   1.000
_cell.length_c   1.000
_cell.angle_alpha   90.00
_cell.angle_beta   90.00
_cell.angle_gamma   90.00
#
_symmetry.space_group_name_H-M   'P 1'
#
loop_
_entity.id
_entity.type
_entity.pdbx_description
1 polymer ?
#
loop_
_entity_poly.entity_id
_entity_poly.type
_entity_poly.pdbx_seq_one_letter_code
_entity_poly.pdbx_strand_id
1 'polypeptide(L)' 'MSDAISPGASVRVEGGMVVIRLPLTEAHGPRVALAECPCRAPKSNETMNIRQRLAKALGRLT' A
#
# COMPACT_ATOMS: atom_id res chain seq x y z
N MET A 1 15.60 -18.22 19.45
CA MET A 1 14.53 -17.21 19.32
C MET A 1 13.90 -17.45 17.97
N SER A 2 12.78 -18.16 17.96
CA SER A 2 12.12 -18.60 16.73
C SER A 2 11.20 -17.48 16.25
N ASP A 3 11.67 -16.69 15.29
CA ASP A 3 10.82 -15.76 14.55
C ASP A 3 9.79 -16.58 13.78
N ALA A 4 8.56 -16.59 14.29
CA ALA A 4 7.41 -17.04 13.52
C ALA A 4 7.31 -16.13 12.29
N ILE A 5 7.62 -16.66 11.11
CA ILE A 5 7.40 -16.01 9.84
C ILE A 5 5.87 -15.88 9.68
N SER A 6 5.29 -14.79 10.19
CA SER A 6 4.09 -14.25 9.56
C SER A 6 4.47 -14.06 8.08
N PRO A 7 3.68 -14.53 7.10
CA PRO A 7 3.95 -14.33 5.68
C PRO A 7 3.77 -12.86 5.32
N GLY A 8 4.60 -11.99 5.91
CA GLY A 8 4.46 -10.55 5.86
C GLY A 8 4.87 -9.98 4.51
N ALA A 9 4.68 -8.69 4.37
CA ALA A 9 5.09 -7.94 3.20
C ALA A 9 6.60 -8.11 2.95
N SER A 10 6.97 -8.48 1.73
CA SER A 10 8.37 -8.42 1.27
C SER A 10 8.56 -7.24 0.32
N VAL A 11 9.73 -6.60 0.41
CA VAL A 11 10.07 -5.44 -0.43
C VAL A 11 11.39 -5.73 -1.13
N ARG A 12 11.44 -5.49 -2.44
CA ARG A 12 12.66 -5.60 -3.25
C ARG A 12 12.72 -4.53 -4.34
N VAL A 13 13.90 -4.34 -4.92
CA VAL A 13 14.08 -3.52 -6.12
C VAL A 13 14.27 -4.44 -7.32
N GLU A 14 13.52 -4.21 -8.40
CA GLU A 14 13.57 -5.00 -9.63
C GLU A 14 13.35 -4.08 -10.83
N GLY A 15 14.29 -4.07 -11.78
CA GLY A 15 14.18 -3.24 -12.99
C GLY A 15 14.03 -1.74 -12.71
N GLY A 16 14.64 -1.23 -11.64
CA GLY A 16 14.50 0.17 -11.21
C GLY A 16 13.18 0.49 -10.50
N MET A 17 12.34 -0.52 -10.23
CA MET A 17 11.05 -0.38 -9.56
C MET A 17 11.11 -0.94 -8.14
N VAL A 18 10.41 -0.30 -7.21
CA VAL A 18 10.14 -0.89 -5.89
C VAL A 18 8.97 -1.86 -6.03
N VAL A 19 9.20 -3.13 -5.70
CA VAL A 19 8.21 -4.19 -5.74
C VAL A 19 7.87 -4.60 -4.32
N ILE A 20 6.61 -4.39 -3.94
CA ILE A 20 6.05 -4.82 -2.66
C ILE A 20 5.18 -6.03 -2.93
N ARG A 21 5.48 -7.17 -2.28
CA ARG A 21 4.68 -8.40 -2.40
C ARG A 21 3.95 -8.63 -1.09
N LEU A 22 2.63 -8.76 -1.19
CA LEU A 22 1.70 -8.99 -0.08
C LEU A 22 0.88 -10.23 -0.43
N PRO A 23 0.49 -11.08 0.53
CA PRO A 23 -0.59 -12.03 0.31
C PRO A 23 -1.85 -11.29 -0.16
N LEU A 24 -2.57 -11.84 -1.13
CA LEU A 24 -3.77 -11.19 -1.67
C LEU A 24 -4.84 -10.99 -0.58
N THR A 25 -4.91 -11.92 0.37
CA THR A 25 -5.77 -11.84 1.56
C THR A 25 -5.52 -10.58 2.41
N GLU A 26 -4.31 -10.03 2.36
CA GLU A 26 -3.93 -8.83 3.10
C GLU A 26 -4.13 -7.54 2.30
N ALA A 27 -4.43 -7.61 0.99
CA ALA A 27 -4.58 -6.44 0.13
C ALA A 27 -5.76 -5.54 0.54
N HIS A 28 -6.75 -6.06 1.27
CA HIS A 28 -7.88 -5.29 1.76
C HIS A 28 -7.47 -4.18 2.74
N GLY A 29 -6.56 -4.46 3.67
CA GLY A 29 -6.09 -3.49 4.67
C GLY A 29 -5.51 -2.21 4.05
N PRO A 30 -4.50 -2.33 3.15
CA PRO A 30 -3.95 -1.20 2.41
C PRO A 30 -4.99 -0.45 1.57
N ARG A 31 -5.97 -1.13 0.96
CA ARG A 31 -7.05 -0.47 0.20
C ARG A 31 -7.87 0.45 1.08
N VAL A 32 -8.26 0.00 2.28
CA VAL A 32 -9.02 0.80 3.24
C VAL A 32 -8.16 1.94 3.80
N ALA A 33 -6.92 1.66 4.19
CA ALA A 33 -6.02 2.66 4.79
C ALA A 33 -5.64 3.79 3.81
N LEU A 34 -5.53 3.47 2.52
CA LEU A 34 -5.21 4.42 1.46
C LEU A 34 -6.44 5.09 0.84
N ALA A 35 -7.65 4.73 1.26
CA ALA A 35 -8.85 5.45 0.87
C ALA A 35 -8.72 6.95 1.21
N GLU A 36 -9.49 7.77 0.48
CA GLU A 36 -9.51 9.21 0.67
C GLU A 36 -9.81 9.54 2.14
N CYS A 37 -8.96 10.38 2.75
CA CYS A 37 -9.16 10.80 4.13
C CYS A 37 -10.28 11.85 4.16
N PRO A 38 -11.33 11.68 4.97
CA PRO A 38 -12.40 12.69 5.09
C PRO A 38 -11.95 13.95 5.85
N CYS A 39 -10.67 14.05 6.20
CA CYS A 39 -10.11 15.18 6.91
C CYS A 39 -10.10 16.45 6.03
N ARG A 40 -10.58 17.56 6.60
CA ARG A 40 -10.83 18.86 5.92
C ARG A 40 -9.60 19.52 5.27
N ALA A 41 -8.40 19.03 5.56
CA ALA A 41 -7.15 19.53 5.00
C ALA A 41 -6.09 18.40 4.95
N PRO A 42 -5.74 17.88 3.77
CA PRO A 42 -4.60 16.97 3.65
C PRO A 42 -3.30 17.69 4.07
N LYS A 43 -2.40 16.97 4.74
CA LYS A 43 -1.11 17.52 5.23
C LYS A 43 -0.28 18.16 4.10
N SER A 44 -0.39 17.63 2.87
CA SER A 44 0.19 18.20 1.66
C SER A 44 -0.45 17.59 0.40
N ASN A 45 -0.39 18.31 -0.71
CA ASN A 45 -0.88 17.84 -2.01
C ASN A 45 -0.04 16.66 -2.53
N GLU A 46 1.25 16.64 -2.22
CA GLU A 46 2.19 15.59 -2.60
C GLU A 46 1.82 14.26 -1.94
N THR A 47 1.58 14.26 -0.62
CA THR A 47 1.17 13.04 0.10
C THR A 47 -0.19 12.54 -0.35
N MET A 48 -1.12 13.44 -0.68
CA MET A 48 -2.42 13.09 -1.25
C MET A 48 -2.28 12.41 -2.61
N ASN A 49 -1.43 12.96 -3.49
CA ASN A 49 -1.17 12.41 -4.82
C ASN A 49 -0.54 11.00 -4.74
N ILE A 50 0.44 10.79 -3.85
CA ILE A 50 1.05 9.46 -3.62
C ILE A 50 -0.01 8.47 -3.15
N ARG A 51 -0.83 8.85 -2.16
CA ARG A 51 -1.92 8.01 -1.64
C ARG A 51 -2.91 7.64 -2.75
N GLN A 52 -3.36 8.61 -3.54
CA GLN A 52 -4.34 8.40 -4.61
C GLN A 52 -3.82 7.45 -5.69
N ARG A 53 -2.54 7.59 -6.09
CA ARG A 53 -1.89 6.70 -7.07
C ARG A 53 -1.86 5.25 -6.58
N LEU A 54 -1.48 5.03 -5.32
CA LEU A 54 -1.44 3.70 -4.72
C LEU A 54 -2.84 3.11 -4.53
N ALA A 55 -3.80 3.90 -4.04
CA ALA A 55 -5.19 3.48 -3.89
C ALA A 55 -5.79 3.05 -5.23
N LYS A 56 -5.55 3.79 -6.32
CA LYS A 56 -6.00 3.45 -7.67
C LYS A 56 -5.33 2.17 -8.19
N ALA A 57 -4.03 2.00 -7.94
CA ALA A 57 -3.30 0.79 -8.36
C ALA A 57 -3.85 -0.46 -7.66
N LEU A 58 -4.03 -0.41 -6.34
CA LEU A 58 -4.64 -1.50 -5.56
C LEU A 58 -6.12 -1.71 -5.91
N GLY A 59 -6.81 -0.64 -6.30
CA GLY A 59 -8.20 -0.66 -6.78
C GLY A 59 -8.40 -1.56 -8.00
N ARG A 60 -7.38 -1.72 -8.85
CA ARG A 60 -7.42 -2.56 -10.05
C ARG A 60 -7.25 -4.06 -9.79
N LEU A 61 -6.92 -4.45 -8.54
CA LEU A 61 -6.75 -5.85 -8.14
C LEU A 61 -8.08 -6.53 -7.76
N THR A 62 -9.23 -5.89 -8.01
CA THR A 62 -10.57 -6.50 -7.98
C THR A 62 -10.86 -7.28 -9.24
#